data_AF-A0A2H6K8M8-F1
#
_entry.id   AF-A0A2H6K8M8-F1
#
_cell.length_a   1.000
_cell.length_b   1.000
_cell.length_c   1.000
_cell.angle_alpha   90.00
_cell.angle_beta   90.00
_cell.angle_gamma   90.00
#
_symmetry.space_group_name_H-M   'P 1'
#
loop_
_entity.id
_entity.type
_entity.pdbx_description
1 polymer ?
#
loop_
_entity_poly.entity_id
_entity_poly.type
_entity_poly.pdbx_seq_one_letter_code
_entity_poly.pdbx_strand_id
1 'polypeptide(L)'
;MDTSRCADYVDKFKEEVANRMKEYRIALLQHMKSESARSMNERLQSMLLQENAMARSVQKIMIDELMAVFRETFTNNSKLQDAAITAAIAEVAGETVKRDPVSTFFNDGLASFRSDKPSEIVKRCTAAFEAREKEFLDAFSIGEAEAAEVGALAKQCQDGNGMDLTRLSEEQLQRAQKLFDTFNHRFGYYVPSVPGTVGAMAKEGEAFIDEVNKEVSLYAQEINRSRLGAFLRAFA
;
A
#
# COMPACT_ATOMS: atom_id res chain seq x y z
N MET A 1 -18.73 -35.15 -49.72
CA MET A 1 -17.94 -34.45 -48.67
C MET A 1 -16.68 -33.95 -49.34
N ASP A 2 -16.49 -32.62 -49.39
CA ASP A 2 -15.31 -31.97 -49.97
C ASP A 2 -14.07 -32.25 -49.10
N THR A 3 -13.40 -33.38 -49.32
CA THR A 3 -12.18 -33.77 -48.61
C THR A 3 -10.95 -32.96 -49.03
N SER A 4 -11.00 -32.28 -50.19
CA SER A 4 -9.90 -31.43 -50.69
C SER A 4 -9.65 -30.20 -49.80
N ARG A 5 -10.69 -29.60 -49.23
CA ARG A 5 -10.57 -28.42 -48.35
C ARG A 5 -9.90 -28.73 -47.01
N CYS A 6 -9.89 -30.00 -46.59
CA CYS A 6 -9.26 -30.42 -45.34
C CYS A 6 -7.74 -30.21 -45.38
N ALA A 7 -7.10 -30.57 -46.49
CA ALA A 7 -5.66 -30.38 -46.68
C ALA A 7 -5.31 -28.88 -46.68
N ASP A 8 -6.09 -28.06 -47.39
CA ASP A 8 -5.89 -26.60 -47.44
C ASP A 8 -5.94 -25.94 -46.04
N TYR A 9 -6.76 -26.45 -45.13
CA TYR A 9 -6.83 -25.93 -43.75
C TYR A 9 -5.61 -26.34 -42.91
N VAL A 10 -5.12 -27.58 -43.07
CA VAL A 10 -3.93 -28.05 -42.37
C VAL A 10 -2.68 -27.32 -42.86
N ASP A 11 -2.58 -27.07 -44.16
CA ASP A 11 -1.44 -26.36 -44.76
C ASP A 11 -1.33 -24.92 -44.26
N LYS A 12 -2.46 -24.24 -44.08
CA LYS A 12 -2.51 -22.86 -43.53
C LYS A 12 -2.27 -22.79 -42.03
N PHE A 13 -2.51 -23.87 -41.29
CA PHE A 13 -2.47 -23.87 -39.83
C PHE A 13 -1.14 -23.32 -39.27
N LYS A 14 -0.01 -23.77 -39.82
CA LYS A 14 1.32 -23.34 -39.34
C LYS A 14 1.53 -21.83 -39.51
N GLU A 15 1.16 -21.28 -40.65
CA GLU A 15 1.32 -19.85 -40.94
C GLU A 15 0.36 -19.01 -40.10
N GLU A 16 -0.89 -19.44 -40.00
CA GLU A 16 -1.90 -18.76 -39.17
C GLU A 16 -1.51 -18.74 -37.69
N VAL A 17 -1.03 -19.87 -37.13
CA VAL A 17 -0.55 -19.94 -35.75
C VAL A 17 0.67 -19.04 -35.54
N ALA A 18 1.63 -19.05 -36.47
CA ALA A 18 2.82 -18.19 -36.36
C ALA A 18 2.46 -16.70 -36.36
N ASN A 19 1.50 -16.28 -37.19
CA ASN A 19 1.02 -14.90 -37.23
C ASN A 19 0.21 -14.53 -35.98
N ARG A 20 -0.73 -15.39 -35.57
CA ARG A 20 -1.50 -15.18 -34.33
C ARG A 20 -0.64 -15.13 -33.08
N MET A 21 0.45 -15.90 -33.02
CA MET A 21 1.38 -15.84 -31.89
C MET A 21 2.11 -14.49 -31.79
N LYS A 22 2.38 -13.81 -32.92
CA LYS A 22 2.95 -12.45 -32.90
C LYS A 22 1.93 -11.45 -32.37
N GLU A 23 0.70 -11.50 -32.88
CA GLU A 23 -0.40 -10.65 -32.43
C GLU A 23 -0.71 -10.88 -30.94
N TYR A 24 -0.72 -12.14 -30.50
CA TYR A 24 -0.92 -12.51 -29.11
C TYR A 24 0.15 -11.91 -28.19
N ARG A 25 1.43 -11.93 -28.58
CA ARG A 25 2.51 -11.31 -27.80
C ARG A 25 2.30 -9.80 -27.65
N ILE A 26 1.85 -9.11 -28.71
CA ILE A 26 1.54 -7.68 -28.65
C ILE A 26 0.35 -7.43 -27.71
N ALA A 27 -0.71 -8.21 -27.85
CA ALA A 27 -1.89 -8.11 -26.99
C ALA A 27 -1.56 -8.39 -25.51
N LEU A 28 -0.69 -9.36 -25.23
CA LEU A 28 -0.24 -9.67 -23.88
C LEU A 28 0.54 -8.50 -23.25
N LEU A 29 1.43 -7.86 -24.00
CA LEU A 29 2.14 -6.66 -23.52
C LEU A 29 1.18 -5.50 -23.23
N GLN A 30 0.18 -5.29 -24.07
CA GLN A 30 -0.87 -4.29 -23.83
C GLN A 30 -1.70 -4.63 -22.59
N HIS A 31 -2.03 -5.90 -22.40
CA HIS A 31 -2.74 -6.36 -21.20
C HIS A 31 -1.91 -6.11 -19.94
N MET A 32 -0.62 -6.47 -19.93
CA MET A 32 0.29 -6.21 -18.80
C MET A 32 0.40 -4.72 -18.48
N LYS A 33 0.46 -3.87 -19.52
CA LYS A 33 0.46 -2.41 -19.35
C LYS A 33 -0.85 -1.92 -18.71
N SER A 34 -1.98 -2.43 -19.18
CA SER A 34 -3.31 -2.11 -18.64
C SER A 34 -3.43 -2.53 -17.18
N GLU A 35 -2.97 -3.72 -16.82
CA GLU A 35 -3.01 -4.23 -15.45
C GLU A 35 -2.11 -3.42 -14.51
N SER A 36 -0.92 -3.03 -14.99
CA SER A 36 -0.05 -2.12 -14.24
C SER A 36 -0.71 -0.78 -13.95
N ALA A 37 -1.34 -0.17 -14.97
CA ALA A 37 -2.08 1.07 -14.80
C ALA A 37 -3.29 0.90 -13.87
N ARG A 38 -4.02 -0.22 -13.99
CA ARG A 38 -5.17 -0.55 -13.14
C ARG A 38 -4.77 -0.69 -11.67
N SER A 39 -3.76 -1.51 -11.39
CA SER A 39 -3.22 -1.73 -10.04
C SER A 39 -2.77 -0.43 -9.39
N MET A 40 -2.06 0.42 -10.13
CA MET A 40 -1.62 1.73 -9.62
C MET A 40 -2.80 2.67 -9.36
N ASN A 41 -3.79 2.72 -10.26
CA ASN A 41 -4.99 3.55 -10.08
C ASN A 41 -5.81 3.11 -8.88
N GLU A 42 -6.03 1.81 -8.69
CA GLU A 42 -6.70 1.25 -7.51
C GLU A 42 -5.95 1.65 -6.23
N ARG A 43 -4.61 1.64 -6.27
CA ARG A 43 -3.80 2.02 -5.13
C ARG A 43 -3.90 3.51 -4.80
N LEU A 44 -3.82 4.38 -5.80
CA LEU A 44 -3.98 5.83 -5.64
C LEU A 44 -5.38 6.20 -5.13
N GLN A 45 -6.43 5.51 -5.60
CA GLN A 45 -7.78 5.69 -5.09
C GLN A 45 -7.89 5.27 -3.62
N SER A 46 -7.27 4.15 -3.24
CA SER A 46 -7.20 3.70 -1.85
C SER A 46 -6.50 4.72 -0.94
N MET A 47 -5.36 5.27 -1.39
CA MET A 47 -4.65 6.36 -0.69
C MET A 47 -5.55 7.58 -0.51
N LEU A 48 -6.20 8.05 -1.58
CA LEU A 48 -7.09 9.21 -1.54
C LEU A 48 -8.28 8.99 -0.59
N LEU A 49 -8.86 7.79 -0.56
CA LEU A 49 -9.96 7.47 0.35
C LEU A 49 -9.51 7.48 1.82
N GLN A 50 -8.34 6.93 2.12
CA GLN A 50 -7.78 6.93 3.47
C GLN A 50 -7.36 8.34 3.92
N GLU A 51 -6.77 9.14 3.03
CA GLU A 51 -6.44 10.55 3.32
C GLU A 51 -7.69 11.36 3.64
N ASN A 52 -8.76 11.20 2.84
CA ASN A 52 -10.04 11.85 3.11
C ASN A 52 -10.67 11.38 4.42
N ALA A 53 -10.55 10.10 4.77
CA ALA A 53 -11.01 9.57 6.05
C ALA A 53 -10.21 10.16 7.21
N MET A 54 -8.88 10.29 7.05
CA MET A 54 -7.99 10.91 8.02
C MET A 54 -8.37 12.38 8.24
N ALA A 55 -8.55 13.17 7.18
CA ALA A 55 -8.95 14.58 7.28
C ALA A 55 -10.27 14.78 8.05
N ARG A 56 -11.25 13.90 7.85
CA ARG A 56 -12.50 13.91 8.64
C ARG A 56 -12.28 13.50 10.09
N SER A 57 -11.44 12.50 10.31
CA SER A 57 -11.08 12.05 11.66
C SER A 57 -10.34 13.14 12.44
N VAL A 58 -9.51 13.96 11.77
CA VAL A 58 -8.73 15.03 12.40
C VAL A 58 -9.65 16.03 13.12
N GLN A 59 -10.68 16.50 12.43
CA GLN A 59 -11.64 17.46 12.99
C GLN A 59 -12.41 16.86 14.17
N LYS A 60 -12.81 15.60 14.07
CA LYS A 60 -13.51 14.90 15.14
C LYS A 60 -12.62 14.73 16.37
N ILE A 61 -11.39 14.24 16.17
CA ILE A 61 -10.39 14.07 17.23
C ILE A 61 -10.16 15.40 17.96
N MET A 62 -10.01 16.51 17.22
CA MET A 62 -9.80 17.82 17.83
C MET A 62 -10.96 18.22 18.76
N ILE A 63 -12.21 17.99 18.35
CA ILE A 63 -13.38 18.29 19.18
C ILE A 63 -13.48 17.34 20.37
N ASP A 64 -13.23 16.04 20.16
CA ASP A 64 -13.28 15.03 21.22
C ASP A 64 -12.22 15.31 22.31
N GLU A 65 -10.99 15.68 21.91
CA GLU A 65 -9.94 16.07 22.83
C GLU A 65 -10.24 17.40 23.53
N LEU A 66 -10.76 18.40 22.82
CA LEU A 66 -11.23 19.65 23.44
C LEU A 66 -12.29 19.39 24.51
N MET A 67 -13.26 18.51 24.24
CA MET A 67 -14.26 18.10 25.21
C MET A 67 -13.66 17.36 26.40
N ALA A 68 -12.70 16.45 26.16
CA ALA A 68 -12.04 15.69 27.22
C ALA A 68 -11.27 16.63 28.16
N VAL A 69 -10.43 17.51 27.61
CA VAL A 69 -9.68 18.49 28.40
C VAL A 69 -10.61 19.47 29.11
N PHE A 70 -11.70 19.90 28.49
CA PHE A 70 -12.70 20.74 29.16
C PHE A 70 -13.32 20.02 30.36
N ARG A 71 -13.76 18.76 30.22
CA ARG A 71 -14.35 17.99 31.32
C ARG A 71 -13.36 17.80 32.48
N GLU A 72 -12.11 17.46 32.17
CA GLU A 72 -11.05 17.34 33.16
C GLU A 72 -10.78 18.68 33.88
N THR A 73 -10.73 19.78 33.13
CA THR A 73 -10.47 21.12 33.67
C THR A 73 -11.65 21.63 34.49
N PHE A 74 -12.87 21.47 34.01
CA PHE A 74 -14.10 21.93 34.66
C PHE A 74 -14.31 21.22 35.99
N THR A 75 -14.05 19.91 36.06
CA THR A 75 -14.21 19.14 37.30
C THR A 75 -13.26 19.62 38.40
N ASN A 76 -12.06 20.09 38.02
CA ASN A 76 -10.99 20.43 38.96
C ASN A 76 -10.81 21.95 39.18
N ASN A 77 -11.58 22.81 38.51
CA ASN A 77 -11.41 24.25 38.57
C ASN A 77 -12.67 24.95 39.10
N SER A 78 -12.69 25.23 40.40
CA SER A 78 -13.80 25.91 41.08
C SER A 78 -14.10 27.28 40.46
N LYS A 79 -13.10 28.04 40.01
CA LYS A 79 -13.32 29.34 39.35
C LYS A 79 -14.07 29.19 38.04
N LEU A 80 -13.83 28.11 37.30
CA LEU A 80 -14.53 27.83 36.04
C LEU A 80 -15.99 27.43 36.31
N GLN A 81 -16.24 26.69 37.38
CA GLN A 81 -17.59 26.32 37.83
C GLN A 81 -18.37 27.56 38.30
N ASP A 82 -17.75 28.43 39.09
CA ASP A 82 -18.35 29.69 39.56
C ASP A 82 -18.65 30.63 38.39
N ALA A 83 -17.74 30.72 37.41
CA ALA A 83 -17.95 31.50 36.20
C ALA A 83 -19.13 30.95 35.36
N ALA A 84 -19.31 29.63 35.32
CA ALA A 84 -20.44 29.01 34.61
C ALA A 84 -21.77 29.30 35.30
N ILE A 85 -21.82 29.22 36.64
CA ILE A 85 -23.00 29.58 37.42
C ILE A 85 -23.33 31.06 37.25
N THR A 86 -22.32 31.94 37.30
CA THR A 86 -22.50 33.39 37.12
C THR A 86 -23.03 33.73 35.73
N ALA A 87 -22.50 33.08 34.69
CA ALA A 87 -23.00 33.23 33.33
C ALA A 87 -24.47 32.78 33.22
N ALA A 88 -24.84 31.64 33.81
CA ALA A 88 -26.23 31.17 33.80
C ALA A 88 -27.19 32.13 34.53
N ILE A 89 -26.77 32.71 35.67
CA ILE A 89 -27.57 33.69 36.40
C ILE A 89 -27.82 34.95 35.56
N ALA A 90 -26.77 35.47 34.90
CA ALA A 90 -26.87 36.64 34.04
C ALA A 90 -27.81 36.39 32.84
N GLU A 91 -27.74 35.21 32.23
CA GLU A 91 -28.62 34.83 31.11
C GLU A 91 -30.10 34.75 31.55
N VAL A 92 -30.38 34.15 32.71
CA VAL A 92 -31.73 34.13 33.30
C VAL A 92 -32.24 35.53 33.65
N ALA A 93 -31.34 36.44 34.07
CA ALA A 93 -31.66 37.83 34.32
C ALA A 93 -31.93 38.65 33.03
N GLY A 94 -31.76 38.04 31.84
CA GLY A 94 -31.93 38.71 30.55
C GLY A 94 -30.73 39.55 30.13
N GLU A 95 -29.59 39.41 30.81
CA GLU A 95 -28.35 40.07 30.42
C GLU A 95 -27.68 39.31 29.26
N THR A 96 -27.19 40.05 28.26
CA THR A 96 -26.38 39.43 27.20
C THR A 96 -25.04 38.95 27.73
N VAL A 97 -24.92 37.65 27.95
CA VAL A 97 -23.64 36.99 28.23
C VAL A 97 -22.83 36.93 26.93
N LYS A 98 -21.85 37.83 26.79
CA LYS A 98 -21.03 37.91 25.56
C LYS A 98 -20.15 36.69 25.33
N ARG A 99 -19.75 35.97 26.39
CA ARG A 99 -18.95 34.75 26.32
C ARG A 99 -19.20 33.90 27.55
N ASP A 100 -19.83 32.75 27.35
CA ASP A 100 -19.88 31.73 28.38
C ASP A 100 -18.49 31.05 28.52
N PRO A 101 -18.18 30.44 29.68
CA PRO A 101 -16.87 29.81 29.91
C PRO A 101 -16.60 28.59 29.03
N VAL A 102 -17.63 27.91 28.50
CA VAL A 102 -17.47 26.81 27.54
C VAL A 102 -17.01 27.38 26.19
N SER A 103 -17.73 28.35 25.64
CA SER A 103 -17.36 29.01 24.38
C SER A 103 -15.97 29.67 24.47
N THR A 104 -15.63 30.27 25.61
CA THR A 104 -14.30 30.84 25.84
C THR A 104 -13.23 29.75 25.79
N PHE A 105 -13.41 28.64 26.51
CA PHE A 105 -12.46 27.53 26.52
C PHE A 105 -12.25 26.94 25.12
N PHE A 106 -13.33 26.72 24.37
CA PHE A 106 -13.24 26.16 23.02
C PHE A 106 -12.54 27.12 22.05
N ASN A 107 -12.89 28.41 22.07
CA ASN A 107 -12.26 29.40 21.20
C ASN A 107 -10.77 29.59 21.52
N ASP A 108 -10.40 29.60 22.80
CA ASP A 108 -9.00 29.72 23.23
C ASP A 108 -8.19 28.46 22.90
N GLY A 109 -8.81 27.28 23.03
CA GLY A 109 -8.23 26.00 22.61
C GLY A 109 -7.97 25.94 21.10
N LEU A 110 -8.96 26.33 20.30
CA LEU A 110 -8.82 26.43 18.84
C LEU A 110 -7.81 27.50 18.42
N ALA A 111 -7.76 28.63 19.12
CA ALA A 111 -6.76 29.67 18.87
C ALA A 111 -5.34 29.19 19.22
N SER A 112 -5.17 28.44 20.30
CA SER A 112 -3.90 27.83 20.69
C SER A 112 -3.42 26.84 19.65
N PHE A 113 -4.34 26.02 19.11
CA PHE A 113 -4.06 25.09 18.02
C PHE A 113 -3.64 25.81 16.72
N ARG A 114 -4.30 26.91 16.34
CA ARG A 114 -3.91 27.69 15.15
C ARG A 114 -2.60 28.44 15.27
N SER A 115 -2.13 28.68 16.49
CA SER A 115 -0.94 29.49 16.77
C SER A 115 0.25 28.66 17.26
N ASP A 116 0.16 27.32 17.18
CA ASP A 116 1.16 26.37 17.70
C ASP A 116 1.63 26.69 19.13
N LYS A 117 0.73 27.27 19.94
CA LYS A 117 1.05 27.56 21.33
C LYS A 117 1.01 26.26 22.12
N PRO A 118 2.06 25.95 22.90
CA PRO A 118 2.09 24.77 23.74
C PRO A 118 0.88 24.78 24.69
N SER A 119 0.01 23.80 24.53
CA SER A 119 -1.13 23.57 25.40
C SER A 119 -1.43 22.07 25.45
N GLU A 120 -2.14 21.63 26.49
CA GLU A 120 -2.52 20.23 26.64
C GLU A 120 -3.37 19.75 25.46
N ILE A 121 -4.26 20.61 24.94
CA ILE A 121 -5.07 20.34 23.76
C ILE A 121 -4.19 20.12 22.53
N VAL A 122 -3.23 21.04 22.28
CA VAL A 122 -2.31 20.91 21.15
C VAL A 122 -1.52 19.61 21.24
N LYS A 123 -0.99 19.29 22.42
CA LYS A 123 -0.23 18.05 22.64
C LYS A 123 -1.06 16.79 22.35
N ARG A 124 -2.30 16.71 22.85
CA ARG A 124 -3.17 15.54 22.64
C ARG A 124 -3.62 15.40 21.19
N CYS A 125 -4.00 16.52 20.55
CA CYS A 125 -4.35 16.54 19.14
C CYS A 125 -3.16 16.13 18.25
N THR A 126 -1.97 16.69 18.49
CA THR A 126 -0.75 16.33 17.73
C THR A 126 -0.42 14.85 17.88
N ALA A 127 -0.43 14.30 19.09
CA ALA A 127 -0.16 12.88 19.31
C ALA A 127 -1.17 11.98 18.58
N ALA A 128 -2.46 12.36 18.57
CA ALA A 128 -3.49 11.63 17.85
C ALA A 128 -3.32 11.74 16.32
N PHE A 129 -2.85 12.87 15.80
CA PHE A 129 -2.53 13.02 14.38
C PHE A 129 -1.30 12.23 13.97
N GLU A 130 -0.22 12.29 14.74
CA GLU A 130 0.99 11.49 14.51
C GLU A 130 0.67 9.99 14.51
N ALA A 131 -0.22 9.53 15.40
CA ALA A 131 -0.66 8.14 15.41
C ALA A 131 -1.39 7.75 14.11
N ARG A 132 -2.28 8.61 13.60
CA ARG A 132 -3.02 8.39 12.34
C ARG A 132 -2.14 8.49 11.11
N GLU A 133 -1.23 9.45 11.09
CA GLU A 133 -0.23 9.60 10.03
C GLU A 133 0.67 8.37 9.98
N LYS A 134 1.10 7.86 11.14
CA LYS A 134 1.86 6.61 11.21
C LYS A 134 1.07 5.42 10.67
N GLU A 135 -0.20 5.26 11.05
CA GLU A 135 -1.07 4.21 10.48
C GLU A 135 -1.17 4.32 8.95
N PHE A 136 -1.28 5.53 8.41
CA PHE A 136 -1.30 5.78 6.98
C PHE A 136 0.03 5.42 6.32
N LEU A 137 1.16 5.88 6.88
CA LEU A 137 2.49 5.56 6.37
C LEU A 137 2.77 4.06 6.43
N ASP A 138 2.44 3.37 7.51
CA ASP A 138 2.62 1.92 7.64
C ASP A 138 1.81 1.16 6.58
N ALA A 139 0.64 1.68 6.18
CA ALA A 139 -0.20 1.08 5.16
C ALA A 139 0.35 1.26 3.73
N PHE A 140 1.08 2.34 3.45
CA PHE A 140 1.45 2.76 2.08
C PHE A 140 2.96 2.88 1.82
N SER A 141 3.80 2.76 2.84
CA SER A 141 5.24 2.90 2.77
C SER A 141 5.94 1.69 3.40
N ILE A 142 7.27 1.66 3.33
CA ILE A 142 8.09 0.65 4.00
C ILE A 142 8.60 1.26 5.30
N GLY A 143 8.44 0.53 6.40
CA GLY A 143 9.01 0.94 7.68
C GLY A 143 10.53 0.74 7.73
N GLU A 144 11.21 1.50 8.59
CA GLU A 144 12.68 1.43 8.74
C GLU A 144 13.18 0.01 9.05
N ALA A 145 12.45 -0.74 9.89
CA ALA A 145 12.80 -2.11 10.26
C ALA A 145 12.73 -3.07 9.05
N GLU A 146 11.69 -2.96 8.22
CA GLU A 146 11.55 -3.78 7.01
C GLU A 146 12.63 -3.43 5.98
N ALA A 147 12.94 -2.14 5.80
CA ALA A 147 14.01 -1.69 4.92
C ALA A 147 15.40 -2.17 5.41
N ALA A 148 15.66 -2.11 6.72
CA ALA A 148 16.89 -2.63 7.31
C ALA A 148 17.03 -4.15 7.14
N GLU A 149 15.93 -4.90 7.24
CA GLU A 149 15.90 -6.35 7.01
C GLU A 149 16.27 -6.68 5.55
N VAL A 150 15.63 -6.02 4.58
CA VAL A 150 15.95 -6.24 3.15
C VAL A 150 17.39 -5.80 2.86
N GLY A 151 17.85 -4.69 3.43
CA GLY A 151 19.22 -4.21 3.26
C GLY A 151 20.27 -5.17 3.85
N ALA A 152 19.97 -5.84 4.96
CA ALA A 152 20.86 -6.85 5.52
C ALA A 152 20.99 -8.08 4.59
N LEU A 153 19.86 -8.55 4.04
CA LEU A 153 19.85 -9.62 3.05
C LEU A 153 20.58 -9.21 1.77
N ALA A 154 20.39 -7.97 1.33
CA ALA A 154 21.06 -7.43 0.15
C ALA A 154 22.59 -7.41 0.32
N LYS A 155 23.09 -6.91 1.45
CA LYS A 155 24.53 -6.88 1.77
C LYS A 155 25.16 -8.27 1.78
N GLN A 156 24.44 -9.28 2.27
CA GLN A 156 24.92 -10.68 2.25
C GLN A 156 25.09 -11.22 0.82
N CYS A 157 24.24 -10.78 -0.11
CA CYS A 157 24.26 -11.20 -1.51
C CYS A 157 25.16 -10.35 -2.41
N GLN A 158 25.67 -9.22 -1.91
CA GLN A 158 26.38 -8.27 -2.76
C GLN A 158 27.69 -8.86 -3.26
N ASP A 159 27.85 -8.92 -4.58
CA ASP A 159 29.06 -9.41 -5.23
C ASP A 159 29.48 -8.44 -6.34
N GLY A 160 30.30 -7.45 -5.97
CA GLY A 160 30.63 -6.32 -6.84
C GLY A 160 29.38 -5.57 -7.28
N ASN A 161 29.11 -5.55 -8.60
CA ASN A 161 27.91 -4.92 -9.19
C ASN A 161 26.70 -5.90 -9.30
N GLY A 162 26.90 -7.16 -8.91
CA GLY A 162 25.91 -8.23 -8.98
C GLY A 162 25.26 -8.55 -7.62
N MET A 163 24.20 -9.35 -7.68
CA MET A 163 23.57 -9.97 -6.51
C MET A 163 23.64 -11.49 -6.66
N ASP A 164 24.39 -12.14 -5.79
CA ASP A 164 24.53 -13.59 -5.75
C ASP A 164 23.58 -14.19 -4.71
N LEU A 165 22.40 -14.62 -5.17
CA LEU A 165 21.38 -15.21 -4.31
C LEU A 165 21.79 -16.58 -3.73
N THR A 166 22.86 -17.21 -4.24
CA THR A 166 23.33 -18.50 -3.71
C THR A 166 23.94 -18.37 -2.31
N ARG A 167 24.24 -17.14 -1.87
CA ARG A 167 24.74 -16.82 -0.53
C ARG A 167 23.66 -16.77 0.55
N LEU A 168 22.38 -16.79 0.16
CA LEU A 168 21.26 -16.87 1.08
C LEU A 168 20.90 -18.32 1.36
N SER A 169 20.53 -18.61 2.61
CA SER A 169 19.85 -19.87 2.91
C SER A 169 18.47 -19.93 2.26
N GLU A 170 17.89 -21.13 2.16
CA GLU A 170 16.55 -21.30 1.62
C GLU A 170 15.49 -20.49 2.41
N GLU A 171 15.61 -20.46 3.74
CA GLU A 171 14.74 -19.65 4.61
C GLU A 171 14.87 -18.15 4.32
N GLN A 172 16.10 -17.65 4.15
CA GLN A 172 16.35 -16.25 3.82
C GLN A 172 15.80 -15.89 2.43
N LEU A 173 15.89 -16.81 1.47
CA LEU A 173 15.37 -16.61 0.13
C LEU A 173 13.83 -16.58 0.13
N GLN A 174 13.18 -17.47 0.87
CA GLN A 174 11.73 -17.44 1.09
C GLN A 174 11.30 -16.14 1.79
N ARG A 175 12.07 -15.67 2.78
CA ARG A 175 11.81 -14.39 3.46
C ARG A 175 11.94 -13.21 2.50
N ALA A 176 12.97 -13.17 1.67
CA ALA A 176 13.16 -12.14 0.64
C ALA A 176 12.01 -12.13 -0.37
N GLN A 177 11.55 -13.31 -0.81
CA GLN A 177 10.38 -13.45 -1.68
C GLN A 177 9.11 -12.92 -1.04
N LYS A 178 8.86 -13.25 0.23
CA LYS A 178 7.71 -12.73 0.96
C LYS A 178 7.75 -11.20 1.09
N LEU A 179 8.92 -10.62 1.36
CA LEU A 179 9.11 -9.17 1.42
C LEU A 179 8.88 -8.52 0.05
N PHE A 180 9.41 -9.11 -1.02
CA PHE A 180 9.18 -8.67 -2.40
C PHE A 180 7.68 -8.64 -2.73
N ASP A 181 6.95 -9.72 -2.48
CA ASP A 181 5.52 -9.79 -2.77
C ASP A 181 4.73 -8.79 -1.93
N THR A 182 5.06 -8.66 -0.64
CA THR A 182 4.43 -7.71 0.27
C THR A 182 4.64 -6.27 -0.18
N PHE A 183 5.86 -5.90 -0.58
CA PHE A 183 6.19 -4.54 -0.98
C PHE A 183 5.52 -4.18 -2.31
N ASN A 184 5.57 -5.07 -3.30
CA ASN A 184 4.90 -4.83 -4.57
C ASN A 184 3.39 -4.67 -4.39
N HIS A 185 2.77 -5.50 -3.54
CA HIS A 185 1.36 -5.35 -3.23
C HIS A 185 1.06 -4.03 -2.50
N ARG A 186 1.90 -3.65 -1.51
CA ARG A 186 1.74 -2.41 -0.73
C ARG A 186 1.92 -1.16 -1.59
N PHE A 187 2.80 -1.18 -2.59
CA PHE A 187 2.98 -0.06 -3.52
C PHE A 187 2.01 -0.10 -4.71
N GLY A 188 1.31 -1.21 -4.94
CA GLY A 188 0.47 -1.40 -6.12
C GLY A 188 1.27 -1.67 -7.40
N TYR A 189 2.53 -2.12 -7.28
CA TYR A 189 3.33 -2.54 -8.43
C TYR A 189 2.81 -3.86 -8.99
N TYR A 190 2.51 -3.85 -10.29
CA TYR A 190 2.14 -5.05 -11.01
C TYR A 190 3.38 -5.86 -11.40
N VAL A 191 3.48 -7.07 -10.86
CA VAL A 191 4.49 -8.06 -11.22
C VAL A 191 3.80 -9.23 -11.94
N PRO A 192 4.09 -9.48 -13.21
CA PRO A 192 3.45 -10.56 -13.97
C PRO A 192 3.74 -11.93 -13.37
N SER A 193 2.74 -12.79 -13.25
CA SER A 193 2.94 -14.19 -12.86
C SER A 193 3.78 -14.92 -13.90
N VAL A 194 4.66 -15.81 -13.43
CA VAL A 194 5.40 -16.71 -14.31
C VAL A 194 4.48 -17.86 -14.74
N PRO A 195 4.41 -18.22 -16.03
CA PRO A 195 3.53 -19.28 -16.51
C PRO A 195 3.91 -20.65 -15.94
N GLY A 196 2.91 -21.51 -15.74
CA GLY A 196 3.06 -22.89 -15.28
C GLY A 196 3.27 -23.89 -16.41
N THR A 197 3.37 -25.17 -16.05
CA THR A 197 3.54 -26.28 -17.00
C THR A 197 2.26 -26.58 -17.77
N VAL A 198 2.43 -27.14 -18.97
CA VAL A 198 1.35 -27.60 -19.84
C VAL A 198 1.29 -29.13 -19.87
N GLY A 199 0.09 -29.69 -19.92
CA GLY A 199 -0.13 -31.14 -20.04
C GLY A 199 -0.20 -31.60 -21.49
N ALA A 200 0.36 -32.78 -21.77
CA ALA A 200 0.20 -33.41 -23.09
C ALA A 200 -1.22 -33.94 -23.28
N MET A 201 -1.79 -33.75 -24.47
CA MET A 201 -3.12 -34.26 -24.81
C MET A 201 -3.11 -35.70 -25.33
N ALA A 202 -1.97 -36.18 -25.81
CA ALA A 202 -1.78 -37.53 -26.35
C ALA A 202 -0.30 -37.95 -26.22
N LYS A 203 -0.04 -39.26 -26.29
CA LYS A 203 1.29 -39.85 -26.08
C LYS A 203 2.33 -39.35 -27.07
N GLU A 204 1.89 -39.09 -28.31
CA GLU A 204 2.74 -38.62 -29.41
C GLU A 204 3.32 -37.22 -29.15
N GLY A 205 2.68 -36.43 -28.28
CA GLY A 205 3.13 -35.09 -27.90
C GLY A 205 3.94 -35.03 -26.60
N GLU A 206 4.05 -36.12 -25.84
CA GLU A 206 4.67 -36.12 -24.50
C GLU A 206 6.12 -35.63 -24.55
N ALA A 207 6.94 -36.15 -25.46
CA ALA A 207 8.36 -35.76 -25.56
C ALA A 207 8.55 -34.27 -25.89
N PHE A 208 7.66 -33.69 -26.72
CA PHE A 208 7.70 -32.27 -27.03
C PHE A 208 7.29 -31.42 -25.82
N ILE A 209 6.21 -31.81 -25.14
CA ILE A 209 5.70 -31.11 -23.96
C ILE A 209 6.67 -31.18 -22.79
N ASP A 210 7.35 -32.31 -22.58
CA ASP A 210 8.38 -32.45 -21.56
C ASP A 210 9.53 -31.47 -21.78
N GLU A 211 9.96 -31.29 -23.03
CA GLU A 211 11.03 -30.34 -23.34
C GLU A 211 10.57 -28.89 -23.13
N VAL A 212 9.36 -28.54 -23.60
CA VAL A 212 8.76 -27.22 -23.34
C VAL A 212 8.65 -26.95 -21.85
N ASN A 213 8.21 -27.91 -21.06
CA ASN A 213 8.07 -27.76 -19.61
C ASN A 213 9.42 -27.58 -18.90
N LYS A 214 10.49 -28.25 -19.37
CA LYS A 214 11.85 -28.00 -18.87
C LYS A 214 12.29 -26.57 -19.17
N GLU A 215 12.13 -26.10 -20.40
CA GLU A 215 12.48 -24.72 -20.78
C GLU A 215 11.69 -23.69 -19.97
N VAL A 216 10.36 -23.86 -19.85
CA VAL A 216 9.49 -22.98 -19.05
C VAL A 216 9.97 -22.94 -17.59
N SER A 217 10.32 -24.10 -17.01
CA SER A 217 10.80 -24.18 -15.63
C SER A 217 12.15 -23.49 -15.44
N LEU A 218 13.06 -23.60 -16.41
CA LEU A 218 14.36 -22.92 -16.38
C LEU A 218 14.19 -21.40 -16.45
N TYR A 219 13.40 -20.91 -17.41
CA TYR A 219 13.12 -19.47 -17.54
C TYR A 219 12.36 -18.92 -16.33
N ALA A 220 11.46 -19.72 -15.74
CA ALA A 220 10.77 -19.35 -14.52
C ALA A 220 11.73 -19.07 -13.36
N GLN A 221 12.70 -19.96 -13.16
CA GLN A 221 13.74 -19.79 -12.14
C GLN A 221 14.61 -18.56 -12.42
N GLU A 222 15.02 -18.35 -13.67
CA GLU A 222 15.83 -17.20 -14.08
C GLU A 222 15.09 -15.87 -13.85
N ILE A 223 13.81 -15.80 -14.22
CA ILE A 223 12.97 -14.61 -14.01
C ILE A 223 12.83 -14.32 -12.52
N ASN A 224 12.53 -15.33 -11.70
CA ASN A 224 12.40 -15.14 -10.26
C ASN A 224 13.72 -14.70 -9.61
N ARG A 225 14.84 -15.31 -10.00
CA ARG A 225 16.18 -14.89 -9.55
C ARG A 225 16.49 -13.46 -9.95
N SER A 226 16.18 -13.07 -11.19
CA SER A 226 16.40 -11.71 -11.68
C SER A 226 15.56 -10.68 -10.94
N ARG A 227 14.28 -10.98 -10.68
CA ARG A 227 13.37 -10.13 -9.91
C ARG A 227 13.85 -9.91 -8.49
N LEU A 228 14.20 -10.99 -7.78
CA LEU A 228 14.74 -10.91 -6.43
C LEU A 228 16.08 -10.18 -6.38
N GLY A 229 16.97 -10.43 -7.36
CA GLY A 229 18.22 -9.70 -7.49
C GLY A 229 18.01 -8.20 -7.70
N ALA A 230 17.07 -7.80 -8.56
CA ALA A 230 16.72 -6.40 -8.77
C ALA A 230 16.11 -5.75 -7.52
N PHE A 231 15.24 -6.49 -6.83
CA PHE A 231 14.64 -6.07 -5.57
C PHE A 231 15.70 -5.81 -4.50
N LEU A 232 16.55 -6.79 -4.20
CA LEU A 232 17.60 -6.64 -3.19
C LEU A 232 18.58 -5.53 -3.55
N ARG A 233 18.92 -5.37 -4.84
CA ARG A 233 19.81 -4.29 -5.29
C ARG A 233 19.24 -2.90 -4.99
N ALA A 234 17.92 -2.73 -4.98
CA ALA A 234 17.31 -1.44 -4.65
C ALA A 234 17.51 -1.03 -3.17
N PHE A 235 17.94 -1.95 -2.31
CA PHE A 235 18.16 -1.76 -0.87
C PHE A 235 19.62 -2.02 -0.43
N ALA A 236 20.52 -2.31 -1.38
CA ALA A 236 21.93 -2.61 -1.12
C ALA A 236 22.74 -1.35 -0.79
#